data_AF-A0A961DT25-F1
#
_entry.id   AF-A0A961DT25-F1
#
_cell.length_a   1.000
_cell.length_b   1.000
_cell.length_c   1.000
_cell.angle_alpha   90.00
_cell.angle_beta   90.00
_cell.angle_gamma   90.00
#
_symmetry.space_group_name_H-M   'P 1'
#
loop_
_entity.id
_entity.type
_entity.pdbx_description
1 polymer ?
#
loop_
_entity_poly.entity_id
_entity_poly.type
_entity_poly.pdbx_seq_one_letter_code
_entity_poly.pdbx_strand_id
1 'polypeptide(L)'
;MCFSMTADVVVGTALVPVAAASLKLVRNRREVLFAALPALFALHQFMEVAVWAGLDGDVSPGLAELAMRAYLFIAWPLLPTYVPLAVMLLEPPERARPRAAPFLALGLVVSAYLAYVVLFNPVEVIRHPNGLEYATVVTHPMVWAVAYIVAVIGPPLLSGYRSIVVFGALNLVGLITVAIFYAQAFASLWCIFAAVSSVLILIHMIRRRATPEADRLPRSPQPAPA
;
A
#
# COMPACT_ATOMS: atom_id res chain seq x y z
N MET A 1 4.72 -3.78 10.20
CA MET A 1 5.08 -3.79 11.62
C MET A 1 3.79 -3.94 12.36
N CYS A 2 3.43 -5.14 12.80
CA CYS A 2 2.55 -5.30 13.95
C CYS A 2 3.37 -5.44 15.23
N PHE A 3 2.70 -5.25 16.37
CA PHE A 3 3.30 -5.32 17.70
C PHE A 3 3.89 -6.71 18.02
N SER A 4 3.36 -7.76 17.39
CA SER A 4 3.79 -9.15 17.63
C SER A 4 3.44 -10.04 16.45
N MET A 5 4.11 -11.18 16.37
CA MET A 5 3.79 -12.26 15.43
C MET A 5 2.30 -12.67 15.48
N THR A 6 1.69 -12.74 16.68
CA THR A 6 0.26 -13.07 16.81
C THR A 6 -0.62 -12.00 16.17
N ALA A 7 -0.29 -10.73 16.34
CA ALA A 7 -1.02 -9.64 15.71
C ALA A 7 -0.91 -9.69 14.18
N ASP A 8 0.28 -9.99 13.64
CA ASP A 8 0.49 -10.20 12.21
C ASP A 8 -0.37 -11.35 11.67
N VAL A 9 -0.39 -12.50 12.35
CA VAL A 9 -1.23 -13.66 11.97
C VAL A 9 -2.71 -13.30 11.98
N VAL A 10 -3.20 -12.66 13.04
CA VAL A 10 -4.61 -12.29 13.20
C VAL A 10 -5.03 -11.33 12.10
N VAL A 11 -4.26 -10.26 11.89
CA VAL A 11 -4.60 -9.23 10.90
C VAL A 11 -4.45 -9.76 9.48
N GLY A 12 -3.36 -10.48 9.18
CA GLY A 12 -3.16 -11.14 7.89
C GLY A 12 -4.33 -12.06 7.54
N THR A 13 -4.73 -12.94 8.47
CA THR A 13 -5.85 -13.87 8.28
C THR A 13 -7.18 -13.14 8.12
N ALA A 14 -7.45 -12.10 8.92
CA ALA A 14 -8.68 -11.31 8.82
C ALA A 14 -8.79 -10.56 7.47
N LEU A 15 -7.65 -10.20 6.86
CA LEU A 15 -7.62 -9.52 5.57
C LEU A 15 -7.85 -10.45 4.37
N VAL A 16 -7.58 -11.76 4.48
CA VAL A 16 -7.80 -12.74 3.40
C VAL A 16 -9.23 -12.71 2.83
N PRO A 17 -10.32 -12.79 3.63
CA PRO A 17 -11.67 -12.73 3.10
C PRO A 17 -11.99 -11.37 2.47
N VAL A 18 -11.46 -10.27 3.03
CA VAL A 18 -11.63 -8.91 2.48
C VAL A 18 -10.96 -8.78 1.11
N ALA A 19 -9.75 -9.35 0.97
CA ALA A 19 -9.02 -9.42 -0.29
C ALA A 19 -9.77 -10.25 -1.33
N ALA A 20 -10.19 -11.47 -0.97
CA ALA A 20 -10.95 -12.35 -1.85
C ALA A 20 -12.26 -11.70 -2.30
N ALA A 21 -13.00 -11.06 -1.38
CA ALA A 21 -14.22 -10.34 -1.71
C ALA A 21 -13.96 -9.16 -2.64
N SER A 22 -12.96 -8.33 -2.35
CA SER A 22 -12.61 -7.16 -3.17
C SER A 22 -12.24 -7.57 -4.60
N LEU A 23 -11.44 -8.63 -4.76
CA LEU A 23 -11.03 -9.15 -6.06
C LEU A 23 -12.20 -9.79 -6.83
N LYS A 24 -13.13 -10.48 -6.15
CA LYS A 24 -14.35 -11.03 -6.78
C LYS A 24 -15.30 -9.96 -7.32
N LEU A 25 -15.19 -8.71 -6.84
CA LEU A 25 -16.01 -7.59 -7.29
C LEU A 25 -15.43 -6.86 -8.51
N VAL A 26 -14.21 -7.20 -8.94
CA VAL A 26 -13.56 -6.63 -10.13
C VAL A 26 -14.34 -6.96 -11.39
N ARG A 27 -14.67 -5.95 -12.19
CA ARG A 27 -15.25 -6.14 -13.54
C ARG A 27 -14.27 -5.81 -14.66
N ASN A 28 -13.38 -4.85 -14.41
CA ASN A 28 -12.42 -4.38 -15.40
C ASN A 28 -10.99 -4.58 -14.88
N ARG A 29 -10.06 -4.95 -15.78
CA ARG A 29 -8.63 -5.05 -15.47
C ARG A 29 -8.05 -3.80 -14.80
N ARG A 30 -8.65 -2.64 -15.07
CA ARG A 30 -8.30 -1.35 -14.45
C ARG A 30 -8.55 -1.27 -12.94
N GLU A 31 -9.45 -2.09 -12.40
CA GLU A 31 -9.79 -2.11 -10.97
C GLU A 31 -8.89 -3.07 -10.17
N VAL A 32 -8.18 -3.99 -10.85
CA VAL A 32 -7.44 -5.09 -10.21
C VAL A 32 -6.42 -4.58 -9.21
N LEU A 33 -5.60 -3.59 -9.58
CA LEU A 33 -4.55 -3.08 -8.67
C LEU A 33 -5.16 -2.49 -7.41
N PHE A 34 -6.23 -1.71 -7.52
CA PHE A 34 -6.86 -1.14 -6.33
C PHE A 34 -7.53 -2.22 -5.47
N ALA A 35 -8.21 -3.19 -6.09
CA ALA A 35 -8.86 -4.30 -5.39
C ALA A 35 -7.88 -5.30 -4.76
N ALA A 36 -6.62 -5.34 -5.22
CA ALA A 36 -5.58 -6.22 -4.70
C ALA A 36 -4.81 -5.63 -3.49
N LEU A 37 -5.02 -4.36 -3.14
CA LEU A 37 -4.41 -3.74 -1.97
C LEU A 37 -4.63 -4.53 -0.65
N PRO A 38 -5.83 -5.04 -0.33
CA PRO A 38 -6.01 -5.88 0.87
C PRO A 38 -5.21 -7.18 0.81
N ALA A 39 -5.02 -7.76 -0.38
CA ALA A 39 -4.19 -8.95 -0.57
C ALA A 39 -2.71 -8.65 -0.31
N LEU A 40 -2.22 -7.50 -0.80
CA LEU A 40 -0.86 -7.03 -0.52
C LEU A 40 -0.65 -6.79 0.97
N PHE A 41 -1.62 -6.18 1.66
CA PHE A 41 -1.54 -5.99 3.11
C PHE A 41 -1.53 -7.33 3.86
N ALA A 42 -2.36 -8.29 3.47
CA ALA A 42 -2.37 -9.63 4.07
C ALA A 42 -1.02 -10.34 3.88
N LEU A 43 -0.50 -10.33 2.65
CA LEU A 43 0.80 -10.91 2.31
C LEU A 43 1.93 -10.27 3.12
N HIS A 44 1.91 -8.95 3.25
CA HIS A 44 2.87 -8.21 4.03
C HIS A 44 2.88 -8.64 5.52
N GLN A 45 1.71 -8.87 6.13
CA GLN A 45 1.66 -9.38 7.51
C GLN A 45 2.24 -10.80 7.61
N PHE A 46 1.89 -11.69 6.68
CA PHE A 46 2.43 -13.06 6.71
C PHE A 46 3.94 -13.13 6.46
N MET A 47 4.50 -12.21 5.68
CA MET A 47 5.96 -12.10 5.56
C MET A 47 6.59 -11.69 6.88
N GLU A 48 5.98 -10.77 7.63
CA GLU A 48 6.48 -10.37 8.94
C GLU A 48 6.43 -11.52 9.96
N VAL A 49 5.41 -12.38 9.91
CA VAL A 49 5.36 -13.64 10.71
C VAL A 49 6.58 -14.51 10.46
N ALA A 50 7.00 -14.67 9.20
CA ALA A 50 8.18 -15.44 8.87
C ALA A 50 9.49 -14.77 9.33
N VAL A 51 9.52 -13.43 9.42
CA VAL A 51 10.65 -12.71 10.03
C VAL A 51 10.71 -12.96 11.53
N TRP A 52 9.58 -12.87 12.25
CA TRP A 52 9.51 -13.20 13.68
C TRP A 52 10.00 -14.62 13.95
N ALA A 53 9.48 -15.60 13.22
CA ALA A 53 9.90 -17.00 13.31
C ALA A 53 11.40 -17.19 13.02
N GLY A 54 11.97 -16.38 12.11
CA GLY A 54 13.40 -16.38 11.81
C GLY A 54 14.24 -15.91 12.99
N LEU A 55 13.78 -14.89 13.72
CA LEU A 55 14.43 -14.38 14.92
C LEU A 55 14.33 -15.37 16.10
N ASP A 56 13.25 -16.15 16.17
CA ASP A 56 13.05 -17.17 17.20
C ASP A 56 13.79 -18.50 16.88
N GLY A 57 14.32 -18.64 15.66
CA GLY A 57 15.05 -19.84 15.21
C GLY A 57 14.15 -20.95 14.67
N ASP A 58 12.87 -20.68 14.45
CA ASP A 58 11.85 -21.64 13.99
C ASP A 58 11.90 -21.91 12.47
N VAL A 59 12.56 -21.03 11.70
CA VAL A 59 12.75 -21.19 10.25
C VAL A 59 14.21 -21.03 9.84
N SER A 60 14.56 -21.52 8.65
CA SER A 60 15.93 -21.43 8.15
C SER A 60 16.36 -19.97 7.93
N PRO A 61 17.65 -19.63 8.13
CA PRO A 61 18.16 -18.27 7.92
C PRO A 61 17.85 -17.73 6.52
N GLY A 62 17.92 -18.58 5.48
CA GLY A 62 17.61 -18.18 4.11
C GLY A 62 16.13 -17.85 3.90
N LEU A 63 15.20 -18.56 4.58
CA LEU A 63 13.78 -18.23 4.50
C LEU A 63 13.47 -16.93 5.26
N ALA A 64 14.08 -16.73 6.43
CA ALA A 64 13.95 -15.50 7.20
C ALA A 64 14.46 -14.28 6.40
N GLU A 65 15.61 -14.39 5.76
CA GLU A 65 16.16 -13.32 4.91
C GLU A 65 15.27 -13.04 3.70
N LEU A 66 14.77 -14.09 3.03
CA LEU A 66 13.84 -13.92 1.90
C LEU A 66 12.55 -13.23 2.34
N ALA A 67 11.97 -13.65 3.47
CA ALA A 67 10.76 -13.05 4.03
C ALA A 67 10.98 -11.57 4.38
N MET A 68 12.09 -11.24 5.05
CA MET A 68 12.47 -9.87 5.38
C MET A 68 12.63 -9.01 4.12
N ARG A 69 13.37 -9.49 3.12
CA ARG A 69 13.57 -8.75 1.86
C ARG A 69 12.26 -8.55 1.12
N ALA A 70 11.41 -9.57 1.07
CA ALA A 70 10.10 -9.47 0.41
C ALA A 70 9.16 -8.50 1.15
N TYR A 71 9.15 -8.54 2.49
CA TYR A 71 8.43 -7.59 3.34
C TYR A 71 8.87 -6.15 3.02
N LEU A 72 10.17 -5.88 3.04
CA LEU A 72 10.72 -4.55 2.74
C LEU A 72 10.45 -4.13 1.31
N PHE A 73 10.54 -5.06 0.35
CA PHE A 73 10.28 -4.77 -1.05
C PHE A 73 8.84 -4.31 -1.29
N ILE A 74 7.88 -4.92 -0.61
CA ILE A 74 6.48 -4.49 -0.63
C ILE A 74 6.34 -3.12 0.03
N ALA A 75 6.94 -2.92 1.22
CA ALA A 75 6.78 -1.68 1.97
C ALA A 75 7.39 -0.45 1.26
N TRP A 76 8.57 -0.61 0.68
CA TRP A 76 9.42 0.50 0.23
C TRP A 76 9.38 0.66 -1.31
N PRO A 77 9.93 -0.26 -2.11
CA PRO A 77 9.87 -0.17 -3.58
C PRO A 77 8.47 -0.23 -4.19
N LEU A 78 7.60 -1.12 -3.71
CA LEU A 78 6.38 -1.42 -4.46
C LEU A 78 5.37 -0.26 -4.40
N LEU A 79 5.09 0.25 -3.20
CA LEU A 79 4.00 1.20 -2.96
C LEU A 79 4.10 2.53 -3.74
N PRO A 80 5.27 3.20 -3.86
CA PRO A 80 5.39 4.48 -4.56
C PRO A 80 5.01 4.41 -6.03
N THR A 81 5.21 3.27 -6.69
CA THR A 81 4.71 3.07 -8.06
C THR A 81 3.29 2.52 -8.07
N TYR A 82 3.01 1.55 -7.18
CA TYR A 82 1.76 0.81 -7.18
C TYR A 82 0.54 1.70 -6.93
N VAL A 83 0.60 2.58 -5.92
CA VAL A 83 -0.53 3.43 -5.52
C VAL A 83 -0.91 4.46 -6.59
N PRO A 84 0.00 5.30 -7.12
CA PRO A 84 -0.35 6.21 -8.21
C PRO A 84 -0.86 5.47 -9.46
N LEU A 85 -0.28 4.30 -9.79
CA LEU A 85 -0.75 3.50 -10.91
C LEU A 85 -2.17 2.97 -10.66
N ALA A 86 -2.46 2.45 -9.46
CA ALA A 86 -3.78 1.97 -9.09
C ALA A 86 -4.83 3.09 -9.16
N VAL A 87 -4.52 4.29 -8.65
CA VAL A 87 -5.42 5.46 -8.77
C VAL A 87 -5.60 5.88 -10.23
N MET A 88 -4.52 5.95 -11.00
CA MET A 88 -4.57 6.37 -12.41
C MET A 88 -5.40 5.42 -13.28
N LEU A 89 -5.34 4.11 -13.02
CA LEU A 89 -6.14 3.11 -13.75
C LEU A 89 -7.61 3.15 -13.33
N LEU A 90 -7.90 3.46 -12.07
CA LEU A 90 -9.24 3.38 -11.49
C LEU A 90 -10.18 4.52 -11.94
N GLU A 91 -9.64 5.67 -12.37
CA GLU A 91 -10.43 6.77 -12.93
C GLU A 91 -10.38 6.82 -14.46
N PRO A 92 -11.35 7.53 -15.10
CA PRO A 92 -11.28 7.80 -16.53
C PRO A 92 -9.95 8.51 -16.90
N PRO A 93 -9.25 8.08 -17.97
CA PRO A 93 -7.90 8.54 -18.28
C PRO A 93 -7.77 10.07 -18.40
N GLU A 94 -8.79 10.74 -18.95
CA GLU A 94 -8.83 12.19 -19.15
C GLU A 94 -8.70 12.99 -17.86
N ARG A 95 -9.22 12.45 -16.75
CA ARG A 95 -9.18 13.10 -15.43
C ARG A 95 -8.04 12.61 -14.57
N ALA A 96 -7.74 11.30 -14.64
CA ALA A 96 -6.73 10.67 -13.81
C ALA A 96 -5.31 11.02 -14.23
N ARG A 97 -5.00 10.99 -15.54
CA ARG A 97 -3.63 11.15 -16.05
C ARG A 97 -2.96 12.47 -15.64
N PRO A 98 -3.55 13.67 -15.86
CA PRO A 98 -2.86 14.90 -15.50
C PRO A 98 -2.63 15.03 -13.98
N ARG A 99 -3.45 14.38 -13.16
CA ARG A 99 -3.34 14.42 -11.70
C ARG A 99 -2.35 13.38 -11.16
N ALA A 100 -2.36 12.16 -11.67
CA ALA A 100 -1.60 11.04 -11.12
C ALA A 100 -0.25 10.79 -11.82
N ALA A 101 -0.08 11.19 -13.09
CA ALA A 101 1.14 10.91 -13.85
C ALA A 101 2.42 11.54 -13.24
N PRO A 102 2.42 12.78 -12.73
CA PRO A 102 3.61 13.34 -12.06
C PRO A 102 4.04 12.52 -10.85
N PHE A 103 3.07 12.06 -10.05
CA PHE A 103 3.33 11.21 -8.88
C PHE A 103 3.76 9.80 -9.27
N LEU A 104 3.25 9.25 -10.38
CA LEU A 104 3.74 7.97 -10.91
C LEU A 104 5.19 8.07 -11.37
N ALA A 105 5.57 9.15 -12.07
CA ALA A 105 6.95 9.37 -12.49
C ALA A 105 7.89 9.51 -11.28
N LEU A 106 7.51 10.30 -10.27
CA LEU A 106 8.24 10.39 -9.01
C LEU A 106 8.31 9.02 -8.32
N GLY A 107 7.18 8.32 -8.26
CA GLY A 107 7.03 6.99 -7.68
C GLY A 107 7.99 5.98 -8.30
N LEU A 108 8.14 5.97 -9.62
CA LEU A 108 9.07 5.10 -10.34
C LEU A 108 10.53 5.37 -9.92
N VAL A 109 10.93 6.63 -9.81
CA VAL A 109 12.28 7.02 -9.37
C VAL A 109 12.53 6.58 -7.93
N VAL A 110 11.60 6.87 -7.02
CA VAL A 110 11.68 6.45 -5.61
C VAL A 110 11.72 4.93 -5.50
N SER A 111 10.87 4.23 -6.27
CA SER A 111 10.79 2.76 -6.25
C SER A 111 12.09 2.13 -6.73
N ALA A 112 12.69 2.64 -7.80
CA ALA A 112 13.95 2.12 -8.35
C ALA A 112 15.10 2.29 -7.34
N TYR A 113 15.20 3.45 -6.70
CA TYR A 113 16.21 3.70 -5.69
C TYR A 113 16.02 2.81 -4.45
N LEU A 114 14.80 2.75 -3.91
CA LEU A 114 14.52 1.91 -2.74
C LEU A 114 14.66 0.41 -3.06
N ALA A 115 14.38 -0.02 -4.31
CA ALA A 115 14.63 -1.39 -4.76
C ALA A 115 16.11 -1.69 -4.73
N TYR A 116 16.94 -0.76 -5.22
CA TYR A 116 18.39 -0.89 -5.13
C TYR A 116 18.85 -1.03 -3.67
N VAL A 117 18.36 -0.19 -2.77
CA VAL A 117 18.67 -0.28 -1.33
C VAL A 117 18.30 -1.65 -0.76
N VAL A 118 17.06 -2.10 -0.95
CA VAL A 118 16.58 -3.37 -0.36
C VAL A 118 17.30 -4.60 -0.93
N LEU A 119 17.69 -4.57 -2.21
CA LEU A 119 18.29 -5.72 -2.88
C LEU A 119 19.82 -5.80 -2.68
N PHE A 120 20.51 -4.66 -2.63
CA PHE A 120 21.97 -4.64 -2.69
C PHE A 120 22.66 -4.15 -1.41
N ASN A 121 21.93 -3.53 -0.47
CA ASN A 121 22.51 -3.12 0.81
C ASN A 121 22.22 -4.15 1.91
N PRO A 122 23.08 -4.23 2.95
CA PRO A 122 22.77 -4.99 4.13
C PRO A 122 21.55 -4.39 4.85
N VAL A 123 20.73 -5.29 5.39
CA VAL A 123 19.56 -4.96 6.20
C VAL A 123 19.73 -5.69 7.53
N GLU A 124 19.67 -4.95 8.62
CA GLU A 124 19.70 -5.49 9.98
C GLU A 124 18.28 -5.47 10.57
N VAL A 125 17.87 -6.58 11.19
CA VAL A 125 16.58 -6.69 11.88
C VAL A 125 16.83 -6.52 13.37
N ILE A 126 16.34 -5.42 13.94
CA ILE A 126 16.48 -5.11 15.36
C ILE A 126 15.13 -5.38 16.02
N ARG A 127 15.09 -6.28 17.01
CA ARG A 127 13.89 -6.58 17.78
C ARG A 127 13.72 -5.55 18.91
N HIS A 128 12.57 -4.88 18.92
CA HIS A 128 12.14 -3.99 20.00
C HIS A 128 10.98 -4.63 20.80
N PRO A 129 10.67 -4.14 22.02
CA PRO A 129 9.54 -4.65 22.81
C PRO A 129 8.20 -4.59 22.08
N ASN A 130 8.04 -3.61 21.17
CA ASN A 130 6.76 -3.28 20.54
C ASN A 130 6.79 -3.42 19.01
N GLY A 131 7.76 -4.14 18.43
CA GLY A 131 7.85 -4.34 16.99
C GLY A 131 9.26 -4.63 16.50
N LEU A 132 9.42 -4.73 15.18
CA LEU A 132 10.71 -4.88 14.52
C LEU A 132 11.16 -3.53 13.95
N GLU A 133 12.46 -3.31 13.89
CA GLU A 133 13.09 -2.25 13.12
C GLU A 133 13.95 -2.89 12.03
N TYR A 134 13.86 -2.37 10.81
CA TYR A 134 14.71 -2.77 9.69
C TYR A 134 15.68 -1.64 9.41
N ALA A 135 16.88 -1.73 9.97
CA ALA A 135 17.93 -0.76 9.78
C ALA A 135 18.63 -1.03 8.44
N THR A 136 18.72 0.00 7.61
CA THR A 136 19.44 -0.07 6.33
C THR A 136 20.04 1.29 5.97
N VAL A 137 21.03 1.26 5.10
CA VAL A 137 21.76 2.45 4.68
C VAL A 137 21.02 3.11 3.51
N VAL A 138 20.32 4.21 3.82
CA VAL A 138 19.73 5.11 2.84
C VAL A 138 20.50 6.43 2.85
N THR A 139 20.97 6.85 1.69
CA THR A 139 21.61 8.16 1.51
C THR A 139 20.53 9.24 1.46
N HIS A 140 20.68 10.31 2.24
CA HIS A 140 19.67 11.39 2.36
C HIS A 140 18.25 10.88 2.71
N PRO A 141 18.06 10.20 3.86
CA PRO A 141 16.82 9.52 4.19
C PRO A 141 15.59 10.45 4.21
N MET A 142 15.76 11.70 4.65
CA MET A 142 14.66 12.68 4.67
C MET A 142 14.14 13.02 3.27
N VAL A 143 15.02 13.12 2.27
CA VAL A 143 14.62 13.46 0.89
C VAL A 143 13.78 12.33 0.31
N TRP A 144 14.24 11.08 0.45
CA TRP A 144 13.51 9.92 -0.04
C TRP A 144 12.23 9.66 0.73
N ALA A 145 12.21 9.89 2.04
CA ALA A 145 10.98 9.80 2.84
C ALA A 145 9.92 10.79 2.36
N VAL A 146 10.28 12.07 2.18
CA VAL A 146 9.35 13.08 1.67
C VAL A 146 8.88 12.74 0.25
N ALA A 147 9.80 12.34 -0.63
CA ALA A 147 9.45 11.95 -2.00
C ALA A 147 8.50 10.73 -2.04
N TYR A 148 8.75 9.73 -1.19
CA TYR A 148 7.88 8.57 -1.00
C TYR A 148 6.47 9.00 -0.56
N ILE A 149 6.38 9.82 0.47
CA ILE A 149 5.11 10.30 1.03
C ILE A 149 4.31 11.04 -0.05
N VAL A 150 4.96 11.94 -0.78
CA VAL A 150 4.34 12.68 -1.89
C VAL A 150 3.84 11.72 -2.97
N ALA A 151 4.65 10.74 -3.39
CA ALA A 151 4.29 9.78 -4.42
C ALA A 151 3.11 8.87 -4.02
N VAL A 152 3.05 8.43 -2.76
CA VAL A 152 2.03 7.49 -2.27
C VAL A 152 0.73 8.21 -1.87
N ILE A 153 0.82 9.33 -1.15
CA ILE A 153 -0.35 10.02 -0.58
C ILE A 153 -0.95 11.05 -1.55
N GLY A 154 -0.13 11.68 -2.39
CA GLY A 154 -0.57 12.70 -3.34
C GLY A 154 -1.68 12.26 -4.29
N PRO A 155 -1.53 11.14 -5.03
CA PRO A 155 -2.54 10.70 -5.99
C PRO A 155 -3.91 10.40 -5.37
N PRO A 156 -4.01 9.66 -4.26
CA PRO A 156 -5.29 9.45 -3.59
C PRO A 156 -5.98 10.75 -3.14
N LEU A 157 -5.23 11.74 -2.63
CA LEU A 157 -5.80 13.01 -2.20
C LEU A 157 -6.35 13.86 -3.36
N LEU A 158 -5.78 13.74 -4.55
CA LEU A 158 -6.21 14.44 -5.76
C LEU A 158 -7.24 13.65 -6.59
N SER A 159 -7.65 12.49 -6.10
CA SER A 159 -8.63 11.62 -6.76
C SER A 159 -9.99 12.30 -6.90
N GLY A 160 -10.68 12.03 -8.01
CA GLY A 160 -12.08 12.43 -8.20
C GLY A 160 -13.07 11.66 -7.32
N TYR A 161 -12.68 10.55 -6.70
CA TYR A 161 -13.56 9.71 -5.88
C TYR A 161 -13.36 9.98 -4.39
N ARG A 162 -14.44 10.43 -3.72
CA ARG A 162 -14.42 10.74 -2.27
C ARG A 162 -13.87 9.60 -1.41
N SER A 163 -14.17 8.34 -1.74
CA SER A 163 -13.65 7.19 -0.97
C SER A 163 -12.12 7.04 -1.08
N ILE A 164 -11.53 7.39 -2.22
CA ILE A 164 -10.09 7.34 -2.45
C ILE A 164 -9.41 8.52 -1.74
N VAL A 165 -10.05 9.69 -1.75
CA VAL A 165 -9.59 10.85 -0.98
C VAL A 165 -9.60 10.54 0.52
N VAL A 166 -10.65 9.91 1.05
CA VAL A 166 -10.72 9.45 2.44
C VAL A 166 -9.59 8.46 2.75
N PHE A 167 -9.31 7.51 1.85
CA PHE A 167 -8.17 6.61 1.98
C PHE A 167 -6.84 7.38 2.05
N GLY A 168 -6.61 8.35 1.16
CA GLY A 168 -5.42 9.21 1.20
C GLY A 168 -5.31 10.02 2.49
N ALA A 169 -6.41 10.61 2.95
CA ALA A 169 -6.46 11.40 4.18
C ALA A 169 -6.17 10.55 5.42
N LEU A 170 -6.70 9.32 5.48
CA LEU A 170 -6.38 8.39 6.57
C LEU A 170 -4.91 8.00 6.59
N ASN A 171 -4.29 7.75 5.42
CA ASN A 171 -2.83 7.52 5.35
C ASN A 171 -2.05 8.73 5.88
N LEU A 172 -2.46 9.95 5.48
CA LEU A 172 -1.79 11.17 5.91
C LEU A 172 -1.93 11.41 7.43
N VAL A 173 -3.12 11.22 7.98
CA VAL A 173 -3.36 11.32 9.42
C VAL A 173 -2.55 10.26 10.17
N GLY A 174 -2.54 9.02 9.67
CA GLY A 174 -1.71 7.95 10.23
C GLY A 174 -0.23 8.32 10.26
N LEU A 175 0.29 8.84 9.15
CA LEU A 175 1.68 9.30 9.04
C LEU A 175 2.00 10.45 10.01
N ILE A 176 1.13 11.46 10.10
CA ILE A 176 1.32 12.61 11.01
C ILE A 176 1.30 12.12 12.47
N THR A 177 0.36 11.23 12.80
CA THR A 177 0.27 10.61 14.14
C THR A 177 1.59 9.91 14.47
N VAL A 178 2.13 9.12 13.53
CA VAL A 178 3.43 8.46 13.69
C VAL A 178 4.56 9.47 13.90
N ALA A 179 4.61 10.54 13.11
CA ALA A 179 5.64 11.56 13.21
C ALA A 179 5.63 12.28 14.57
N ILE A 180 4.46 12.45 15.19
CA ILE A 180 4.29 13.12 16.48
C ILE A 180 4.59 12.18 17.66
N PHE A 181 4.10 10.94 17.63
CA PHE A 181 4.14 10.03 18.79
C PHE A 181 5.38 9.13 18.86
N TYR A 182 6.37 9.33 17.98
CA TYR A 182 7.71 8.73 17.94
C TYR A 182 7.85 7.27 18.49
N ALA A 183 8.07 6.34 17.57
CA ALA A 183 8.73 5.04 17.74
C ALA A 183 8.05 3.90 18.53
N GLN A 184 7.14 4.12 19.49
CA GLN A 184 6.59 2.98 20.28
C GLN A 184 5.18 2.50 19.88
N ALA A 185 4.37 3.34 19.21
CA ALA A 185 3.01 3.00 18.79
C ALA A 185 2.90 2.59 17.30
N PHE A 186 4.01 2.65 16.55
CA PHE A 186 4.05 2.46 15.10
C PHE A 186 3.46 1.11 14.66
N ALA A 187 3.77 0.06 15.42
CA ALA A 187 3.43 -1.28 15.03
C ALA A 187 1.92 -1.58 15.17
N SER A 188 1.27 -1.12 16.24
CA SER A 188 -0.18 -1.34 16.40
C SER A 188 -1.02 -0.47 15.44
N LEU A 189 -0.54 0.75 15.13
CA LEU A 189 -1.28 1.67 14.26
C LEU A 189 -1.33 1.17 12.83
N TRP A 190 -0.25 0.56 12.33
CA TRP A 190 -0.19 0.08 10.95
C TRP A 190 -1.21 -1.04 10.66
N CYS A 191 -1.41 -1.95 11.62
CA CYS A 191 -2.30 -3.10 11.41
C CYS A 191 -3.77 -2.70 11.47
N ILE A 192 -4.11 -1.78 12.39
CA ILE A 192 -5.42 -1.12 12.41
C ILE A 192 -5.63 -0.34 11.10
N PHE A 193 -4.61 0.39 10.66
CA PHE A 193 -4.65 1.14 9.42
C PHE A 193 -4.88 0.24 8.20
N ALA A 194 -4.16 -0.88 8.10
CA ALA A 194 -4.33 -1.87 7.04
C ALA A 194 -5.73 -2.47 7.04
N ALA A 195 -6.29 -2.78 8.21
CA ALA A 195 -7.65 -3.28 8.37
C ALA A 195 -8.70 -2.25 7.90
N VAL A 196 -8.64 -1.02 8.42
CA VAL A 196 -9.57 0.08 8.08
C VAL A 196 -9.49 0.40 6.59
N SER A 197 -8.27 0.51 6.05
CA SER A 197 -8.03 0.74 4.63
C SER A 197 -8.64 -0.35 3.76
N SER A 198 -8.44 -1.61 4.12
CA SER A 198 -8.97 -2.75 3.38
C SER A 198 -10.50 -2.78 3.36
N VAL A 199 -11.13 -2.43 4.49
CA VAL A 199 -12.59 -2.31 4.57
C VAL A 199 -13.09 -1.16 3.67
N LEU A 200 -12.41 -0.01 3.66
CA LEU A 200 -12.78 1.10 2.78
C LEU A 200 -12.65 0.74 1.29
N ILE A 201 -11.60 -0.01 0.93
CA ILE A 201 -11.43 -0.54 -0.43
C ILE A 201 -12.58 -1.49 -0.78
N LEU A 202 -12.94 -2.41 0.11
CA LEU A 202 -14.07 -3.31 -0.11
C LEU A 202 -15.39 -2.54 -0.27
N ILE A 203 -15.66 -1.57 0.59
CA ILE A 203 -16.86 -0.71 0.49
C ILE A 203 -16.87 0.04 -0.85
N HIS A 204 -15.72 0.55 -1.30
CA HIS A 204 -15.61 1.19 -2.61
C HIS A 204 -15.97 0.21 -3.74
N MET A 205 -15.44 -1.01 -3.71
CA MET A 205 -15.73 -2.04 -4.72
C MET A 205 -17.21 -2.45 -4.72
N ILE A 206 -17.84 -2.57 -3.55
CA ILE A 206 -19.28 -2.86 -3.42
C ILE A 206 -20.11 -1.72 -4.03
N ARG A 207 -19.81 -0.46 -3.70
CA ARG A 207 -20.51 0.72 -4.24
C ARG A 207 -20.34 0.85 -5.74
N ARG A 208 -19.13 0.56 -6.25
CA ARG A 208 -18.90 0.47 -7.69
C ARG A 208 -19.73 -0.62 -8.32
N ARG A 209 -19.79 -1.82 -7.76
CA ARG A 209 -20.60 -2.92 -8.33
C ARG A 209 -22.08 -2.56 -8.46
N ALA A 210 -22.61 -1.77 -7.52
CA ALA A 210 -24.02 -1.36 -7.51
C ALA A 210 -24.38 -0.30 -8.57
N THR A 211 -23.42 0.44 -9.14
CA THR A 211 -23.69 1.49 -10.14
C THR A 211 -23.86 0.88 -11.55
N PRO A 212 -24.89 1.20 -12.35
CA PRO A 212 -25.05 0.64 -13.70
C PRO A 212 -23.86 0.95 -14.63
N GLU A 213 -23.56 0.05 -15.58
CA GLU A 213 -22.45 0.17 -16.54
C GLU A 213 -22.50 1.47 -17.38
N ALA A 214 -23.73 1.94 -17.67
CA ALA A 214 -24.01 3.11 -18.52
C ALA A 214 -23.51 4.45 -17.94
N ASP A 215 -23.39 4.58 -16.62
CA ASP A 215 -22.87 5.80 -15.96
C ASP A 215 -21.34 5.78 -15.76
N ARG A 216 -20.67 4.68 -16.15
CA ARG A 216 -19.23 4.47 -15.88
C ARG A 216 -18.32 4.78 -17.09
N LEU A 217 -18.86 4.80 -18.31
CA LEU A 217 -18.10 5.17 -19.51
C LEU A 217 -18.13 6.70 -19.69
N PRO A 218 -17.03 7.32 -20.14
CA PRO A 218 -17.10 8.68 -20.66
C PRO A 218 -18.14 8.68 -21.78
N ARG A 219 -19.15 9.56 -21.70
CA ARG A 219 -20.04 9.79 -22.84
C ARG A 219 -19.14 10.14 -24.02
N SER A 220 -19.11 9.28 -25.04
CA SER A 220 -18.56 9.65 -26.33
C SER A 220 -19.25 10.95 -26.78
N PRO A 221 -18.51 11.95 -27.29
CA PRO A 221 -19.14 13.14 -27.84
C PRO A 221 -20.17 12.71 -28.88
N GLN A 222 -21.44 13.05 -28.67
CA GLN A 222 -22.43 12.90 -29.71
C GLN A 222 -21.98 13.75 -30.90
N PRO A 223 -21.92 13.20 -32.13
CA PRO A 223 -21.75 14.05 -33.30
C PRO A 223 -22.90 15.06 -33.32
N ALA A 224 -22.55 16.34 -33.50
CA ALA A 224 -23.53 17.41 -33.58
C ALA A 224 -24.55 17.10 -34.69
N PRO A 225 -25.86 17.30 -34.47
CA PRO A 225 -26.83 17.16 -35.53
C PRO A 225 -26.53 18.19 -36.62
N ALA A 226 -26.43 17.70 -37.86
CA ALA A 226 -26.36 18.52 -39.08
C ALA A 226 -27.74 19.06 -39.45
#